data_AF-A0A167UBS0-F1
#
_entry.id   AF-A0A167UBS0-F1
#
_cell.length_a   1.000
_cell.length_b   1.000
_cell.length_c   1.000
_cell.angle_alpha   90.00
_cell.angle_beta   90.00
_cell.angle_gamma   90.00
#
_symmetry.space_group_name_H-M   'P 1'
#
loop_
_entity.id
_entity.type
_entity.pdbx_description
1 polymer ?
#
loop_
_entity_poly.entity_id
_entity_poly.type
_entity_poly.pdbx_seq_one_letter_code
_entity_poly.pdbx_strand_id
1 'polypeptide(L)'
;MRSKYASVQDKIIQSKINYFKYFHFFFQFIIHYFFAISCRPSSRQKQICTERVIVHSLELIEKIHMYLYEQQLFFQEIGMLSGELPFLSKKNESYHDLKCLMTLIHQHPFFKQEHKQLCEKIIRQILTYYSPDVQNIKVVVDASLPPPWKPKYLSNR
;
A
#
# COMPACT_ATOMS: atom_id res chain seq x y z
N MET A 1 32.15 20.22 -14.23
CA MET A 1 31.24 20.32 -13.07
C MET A 1 30.23 19.19 -13.14
N ARG A 2 30.34 18.13 -12.32
CA ARG A 2 29.23 17.17 -12.13
C ARG A 2 28.11 17.93 -11.45
N SER A 3 26.95 18.05 -12.09
CA SER A 3 25.86 18.91 -11.61
C SER A 3 25.35 18.36 -10.26
N LYS A 4 25.07 19.25 -9.29
CA LYS A 4 24.50 18.90 -7.99
C LYS A 4 23.23 18.02 -8.12
N TYR A 5 22.52 18.12 -9.24
CA TYR A 5 21.29 17.39 -9.54
C TYR A 5 21.49 15.88 -9.71
N ALA A 6 22.61 15.43 -10.27
CA ALA A 6 22.92 14.00 -10.39
C ALA A 6 22.92 13.33 -9.00
N SER A 7 23.51 13.99 -8.00
CA SER A 7 23.57 13.46 -6.63
C SER A 7 22.21 13.40 -5.91
N VAL A 8 21.25 14.25 -6.28
CA VAL A 8 19.90 14.22 -5.71
C VAL A 8 19.09 13.10 -6.35
N GLN A 9 19.20 12.94 -7.68
CA GLN A 9 18.56 11.86 -8.42
C GLN A 9 19.04 10.49 -7.93
N ASP A 10 20.36 10.32 -7.72
CA ASP A 10 20.94 9.10 -7.20
C ASP A 10 20.40 8.76 -5.79
N LYS A 11 20.24 9.76 -4.92
CA LYS A 11 19.64 9.57 -3.58
C LYS A 11 18.19 9.14 -3.66
N ILE A 12 17.41 9.70 -4.57
CA ILE A 12 16.00 9.32 -4.78
C ILE A 12 15.92 7.88 -5.29
N ILE A 13 16.74 7.51 -6.28
CA ILE A 13 16.80 6.14 -6.81
C ILE A 13 17.20 5.16 -5.70
N GLN A 14 18.25 5.47 -4.93
CA GLN A 14 18.71 4.60 -3.85
C GLN A 14 17.65 4.45 -2.75
N SER A 15 16.96 5.53 -2.38
CA SER A 15 15.86 5.50 -1.41
C SER A 15 14.75 4.54 -1.85
N LYS A 16 14.39 4.56 -3.14
CA LYS A 16 13.39 3.64 -3.71
C LYS A 16 13.85 2.19 -3.71
N ILE A 17 15.10 1.92 -4.09
CA ILE A 17 15.67 0.57 -4.04
C ILE A 17 15.64 0.03 -2.61
N ASN A 18 16.05 0.85 -1.64
CA ASN A 18 16.03 0.48 -0.23
C ASN A 18 14.60 0.24 0.26
N TYR A 19 13.64 1.04 -0.18
CA TYR A 19 12.23 0.85 0.12
C TYR A 19 11.71 -0.49 -0.39
N PHE A 20 11.90 -0.84 -1.66
CA PHE A 20 11.40 -2.11 -2.20
C PHE A 20 12.06 -3.32 -1.53
N LYS A 21 13.34 -3.23 -1.17
CA LYS A 21 14.00 -4.25 -0.33
C LYS A 21 13.33 -4.38 1.02
N TYR A 22 13.14 -3.27 1.74
CA TYR A 22 12.45 -3.25 3.02
C TYR A 22 11.03 -3.81 2.92
N PHE A 23 10.30 -3.40 1.88
CA PHE A 23 8.94 -3.83 1.59
C PHE A 23 8.90 -5.35 1.44
N HIS A 24 9.73 -5.92 0.56
CA HIS A 24 9.85 -7.37 0.38
C HIS A 24 10.09 -8.09 1.72
N PHE A 25 11.11 -7.68 2.50
CA PHE A 25 11.40 -8.31 3.79
C PHE A 25 10.26 -8.18 4.80
N PHE A 26 9.56 -7.04 4.81
CA PHE A 26 8.42 -6.81 5.67
C PHE A 26 7.25 -7.76 5.33
N PHE A 27 6.90 -7.91 4.06
CA PHE A 27 5.82 -8.83 3.66
C PHE A 27 6.20 -10.28 3.91
N GLN A 28 7.45 -10.65 3.64
CA GLN A 28 7.98 -11.98 3.99
C GLN A 28 7.85 -12.23 5.50
N PHE A 29 8.18 -11.26 6.35
CA PHE A 29 7.99 -11.38 7.81
C PHE A 29 6.53 -11.66 8.20
N ILE A 30 5.56 -10.94 7.62
CA ILE A 30 4.13 -11.18 7.89
C ILE A 30 3.70 -12.56 7.37
N ILE A 31 4.14 -12.94 6.18
CA ILE A 31 3.84 -14.27 5.61
C ILE A 31 4.34 -15.38 6.55
N HIS A 32 5.58 -15.26 7.04
CA HIS A 32 6.16 -16.20 8.00
C HIS A 32 5.35 -16.28 9.30
N TYR A 33 4.78 -15.18 9.77
CA TYR A 33 3.87 -15.19 10.92
C TYR A 33 2.64 -16.08 10.69
N PHE A 34 1.98 -15.98 9.52
CA PHE A 34 0.82 -16.81 9.20
C PHE A 34 1.18 -18.30 9.15
N PHE A 35 2.34 -18.64 8.60
CA PHE A 35 2.85 -20.01 8.63
C PHE A 35 3.17 -20.48 10.06
N ALA A 36 3.83 -19.65 10.86
CA ALA A 36 4.23 -20.00 12.21
C ALA A 36 3.03 -20.28 13.13
N ILE A 37 1.94 -19.50 13.01
CA ILE A 37 0.72 -19.74 13.78
C ILE A 37 0.04 -21.05 13.39
N SER A 38 0.01 -21.39 12.10
CA SER A 38 -0.56 -22.66 11.65
C SER A 38 0.16 -23.87 12.25
N CYS A 39 1.48 -23.76 12.49
CA CYS A 39 2.28 -24.83 13.09
C CYS A 39 2.28 -24.80 14.62
N ARG A 40 2.22 -23.62 15.24
CA ARG A 40 2.29 -23.43 16.70
C ARG A 40 1.28 -22.38 17.16
N PRO A 41 0.07 -22.81 17.55
CA PRO A 41 -0.96 -21.91 18.07
C PRO A 41 -0.46 -21.20 19.33
N SER A 42 -0.68 -19.89 19.40
CA SER A 42 -0.41 -19.10 20.61
C SER A 42 -1.70 -18.79 21.35
N SER A 43 -1.61 -18.21 22.56
CA SER A 43 -2.82 -17.84 23.31
C SER A 43 -3.69 -16.84 22.53
N ARG A 44 -5.01 -16.94 22.68
CA ARG A 44 -5.98 -16.06 22.00
C ARG A 44 -5.64 -14.58 22.15
N GLN A 45 -5.29 -14.15 23.36
CA GLN A 45 -4.94 -12.76 23.64
C GLN A 45 -3.71 -12.29 22.85
N LYS A 46 -2.70 -13.17 22.74
CA LYS A 46 -1.49 -12.88 21.95
C LYS A 46 -1.83 -12.77 20.46
N GLN A 47 -2.68 -13.66 19.94
CA GLN A 47 -3.09 -13.62 18.54
C GLN A 47 -3.86 -12.34 18.19
N ILE A 48 -4.84 -11.94 19.03
CA ILE A 48 -5.58 -10.67 18.83
C ILE A 48 -4.64 -9.46 18.87
N CYS A 49 -3.66 -9.45 19.79
CA CYS A 49 -2.65 -8.39 19.84
C CYS A 49 -1.82 -8.35 18.55
N THR A 50 -1.38 -9.51 18.07
CA THR A 50 -0.59 -9.57 16.83
C THR A 50 -1.40 -9.17 15.60
N GLU A 51 -2.67 -9.59 15.49
CA GLU A 51 -3.55 -9.13 14.41
C GLU A 51 -3.63 -7.59 14.38
N ARG A 52 -3.80 -6.95 15.54
CA ARG A 52 -3.80 -5.48 15.63
C ARG A 52 -2.47 -4.86 15.18
N VAL A 53 -1.36 -5.46 15.59
CA VAL A 53 -0.02 -5.00 15.17
C VAL A 53 0.14 -5.13 13.65
N ILE A 54 -0.34 -6.23 13.05
CA ILE A 54 -0.32 -6.43 11.60
C ILE A 54 -1.14 -5.35 10.90
N VAL A 55 -2.36 -5.06 11.38
CA VAL A 55 -3.20 -3.99 10.83
C VAL A 55 -2.44 -2.67 10.83
N HIS A 56 -1.94 -2.21 11.98
CA HIS A 56 -1.24 -0.93 12.07
C HIS A 56 0.05 -0.89 11.24
N SER A 57 0.77 -2.00 11.17
CA SER A 57 1.97 -2.08 10.35
C SER A 57 1.63 -1.97 8.87
N LEU A 58 0.55 -2.62 8.41
CA LEU A 58 0.06 -2.51 7.04
C LEU A 58 -0.43 -1.09 6.74
N GLU A 59 -1.13 -0.42 7.66
CA GLU A 59 -1.56 0.98 7.50
C GLU A 59 -0.36 1.92 7.30
N LEU A 60 0.71 1.72 8.06
CA LEU A 60 1.94 2.51 7.92
C LEU A 60 2.61 2.25 6.57
N ILE A 61 2.69 0.98 6.16
CA ILE A 61 3.29 0.61 4.88
C ILE A 61 2.51 1.19 3.71
N GLU A 62 1.18 1.19 3.76
CA GLU A 62 0.33 1.80 2.73
C GLU A 62 0.65 3.29 2.57
N LYS A 63 0.73 4.04 3.68
CA LYS A 63 1.07 5.47 3.64
C LYS A 63 2.46 5.73 3.06
N ILE A 64 3.45 4.92 3.43
CA ILE A 64 4.81 5.03 2.87
C ILE A 64 4.80 4.69 1.38
N HIS A 65 4.04 3.66 0.99
CA HIS A 65 3.92 3.23 -0.40
C HIS A 65 3.29 4.34 -1.26
N MET A 66 2.17 4.90 -0.82
CA MET A 66 1.49 6.02 -1.44
C MET A 66 2.43 7.23 -1.59
N TYR A 67 3.11 7.62 -0.51
CA TYR A 67 4.03 8.76 -0.53
C TYR A 67 5.15 8.58 -1.56
N LEU A 68 5.76 7.39 -1.62
CA LEU A 68 6.84 7.11 -2.58
C LEU A 68 6.33 7.01 -4.03
N TYR A 69 5.11 6.51 -4.22
CA TYR A 69 4.42 6.50 -5.50
C TYR A 69 4.18 7.93 -5.99
N GLU A 70 3.58 8.79 -5.17
CA GLU A 70 3.33 10.20 -5.49
C GLU A 70 4.62 10.98 -5.76
N GLN A 71 5.64 10.81 -4.92
CA GLN A 71 6.96 11.40 -5.17
C GLN A 71 7.50 10.97 -6.53
N GLN A 72 7.34 9.69 -6.88
CA GLN A 72 7.82 9.20 -8.15
C GLN A 72 7.12 9.85 -9.34
N LEU A 73 5.79 9.99 -9.29
CA LEU A 73 5.03 10.68 -10.33
C LEU A 73 5.51 12.13 -10.47
N PHE A 74 5.64 12.86 -9.36
CA PHE A 74 6.12 14.24 -9.36
C PHE A 74 7.50 14.39 -10.02
N PHE A 75 8.47 13.54 -9.63
CA PHE A 75 9.82 13.60 -10.20
C PHE A 75 9.88 13.20 -11.69
N GLN A 76 8.94 12.38 -12.17
CA GLN A 76 8.80 12.08 -13.59
C GLN A 76 8.21 13.26 -14.36
N GLU A 77 7.18 13.90 -13.82
CA GLU A 77 6.52 15.07 -14.46
C GLU A 77 7.50 16.23 -14.70
N ILE A 78 8.40 16.49 -13.75
CA ILE A 78 9.42 17.54 -13.87
C ILE A 78 10.68 17.09 -14.63
N GLY A 79 10.69 15.88 -15.20
CA GLY A 79 11.79 15.35 -15.99
C GLY A 79 13.06 14.99 -15.19
N MET A 80 12.97 14.90 -13.86
CA MET A 80 14.10 14.51 -13.00
C MET A 80 14.32 12.99 -12.95
N LEU A 81 13.33 12.19 -13.34
CA LEU A 81 13.46 10.74 -13.47
C LEU A 81 12.94 10.29 -14.83
N SER A 82 13.72 9.45 -15.51
CA SER A 82 13.33 8.74 -16.72
C SER A 82 13.37 7.22 -16.47
N GLY A 83 12.39 6.49 -17.00
CA GLY A 83 12.32 5.02 -16.88
C GLY A 83 10.97 4.49 -16.38
N GLU A 84 10.80 3.17 -16.51
CA GLU A 84 9.59 2.47 -16.09
C GLU A 84 9.35 2.59 -14.58
N LEU A 85 8.08 2.69 -14.20
CA LEU A 85 7.62 2.77 -12.82
C LEU A 85 7.73 1.37 -12.19
N PRO A 86 8.61 1.12 -11.18
CA PRO A 86 8.66 -0.17 -10.49
C PRO A 86 7.33 -0.47 -9.80
N PHE A 87 6.62 0.59 -9.41
CA PHE A 87 5.26 0.55 -8.87
C PHE A 87 4.24 0.05 -9.89
N LEU A 88 4.39 0.29 -11.20
CA LEU A 88 3.44 -0.19 -12.22
C LEU A 88 3.75 -1.58 -12.78
N SER A 89 4.87 -2.18 -12.38
CA SER A 89 5.28 -3.47 -12.93
C SER A 89 4.66 -4.62 -12.14
N LYS A 90 3.78 -5.39 -12.80
CA LYS A 90 3.29 -6.68 -12.29
C LYS A 90 4.40 -7.74 -12.16
N LYS A 91 5.59 -7.48 -12.72
CA LYS A 91 6.79 -8.33 -12.56
C LYS A 91 7.57 -8.01 -11.29
N ASN A 92 7.14 -7.01 -10.51
CA ASN A 92 7.79 -6.66 -9.25
C ASN A 92 7.54 -7.76 -8.21
N GLU A 93 8.61 -8.24 -7.55
CA GLU A 93 8.53 -9.25 -6.49
C GLU A 93 7.56 -8.83 -5.37
N SER A 94 7.53 -7.53 -5.05
CA SER A 94 6.61 -6.95 -4.06
C SER A 94 5.14 -7.13 -4.42
N TYR A 95 4.80 -7.14 -5.72
CA TYR A 95 3.44 -7.42 -6.18
C TYR A 95 3.05 -8.88 -5.91
N HIS A 96 3.97 -9.82 -6.13
CA HIS A 96 3.76 -11.23 -5.84
C HIS A 96 3.62 -11.48 -4.33
N ASP A 97 4.44 -10.83 -3.50
CA ASP A 97 4.33 -10.90 -2.05
C ASP A 97 2.96 -10.40 -1.55
N LEU A 98 2.47 -9.28 -2.09
CA LEU A 98 1.15 -8.74 -1.74
C LEU A 98 0.01 -9.69 -2.13
N LYS A 99 0.08 -10.32 -3.31
CA LYS A 99 -0.90 -11.34 -3.74
C LYS A 99 -0.87 -12.57 -2.86
N CYS A 100 0.32 -13.03 -2.49
CA CYS A 100 0.50 -14.13 -1.55
C CYS A 100 -0.14 -13.78 -0.19
N LEU A 101 0.20 -12.61 0.37
CA LEU A 101 -0.34 -12.15 1.64
C LEU A 101 -1.87 -12.00 1.61
N MET A 102 -2.43 -11.46 0.53
CA MET A 102 -3.88 -11.36 0.35
C MET A 102 -4.57 -12.73 0.45
N THR A 103 -3.96 -13.75 -0.16
CA THR A 103 -4.45 -15.13 -0.15
C THR A 103 -4.41 -15.71 1.26
N LEU A 104 -3.29 -15.50 1.97
CA LEU A 104 -3.13 -15.94 3.36
C LEU A 104 -4.15 -15.29 4.29
N ILE A 105 -4.41 -13.99 4.15
CA ILE A 105 -5.41 -13.29 4.97
C ILE A 105 -6.82 -13.81 4.70
N HIS A 106 -7.17 -14.11 3.45
CA HIS A 106 -8.46 -14.71 3.11
C HIS A 106 -8.63 -16.09 3.75
N GLN A 107 -7.58 -16.90 3.74
CA GLN A 107 -7.61 -18.27 4.26
C GLN A 107 -7.50 -18.32 5.79
N HIS A 108 -6.80 -17.38 6.40
CA HIS A 108 -6.55 -17.40 7.84
C HIS A 108 -7.81 -17.05 8.65
N PRO A 109 -8.14 -17.81 9.70
CA PRO A 109 -9.23 -17.49 10.62
C PRO A 109 -8.78 -16.43 11.64
N PHE A 110 -9.11 -15.17 11.37
CA PHE A 110 -8.88 -14.09 12.33
C PHE A 110 -9.85 -14.21 13.53
N PHE A 111 -9.37 -13.87 14.72
CA PHE A 111 -10.20 -13.73 15.92
C PHE A 111 -11.11 -12.51 15.88
N LYS A 112 -10.68 -11.46 15.17
CA LYS A 112 -11.47 -10.24 14.97
C LYS A 112 -11.70 -10.03 13.47
N GLN A 113 -12.96 -10.16 13.05
CA GLN A 113 -13.34 -9.98 11.65
C GLN A 113 -13.02 -8.57 11.13
N GLU A 114 -13.13 -7.55 11.98
CA GLU A 114 -12.73 -6.18 11.66
C GLU A 114 -11.25 -6.09 11.24
N HIS A 115 -10.34 -6.78 11.95
CA HIS A 115 -8.92 -6.79 11.59
C HIS A 115 -8.70 -7.42 10.22
N LYS A 116 -9.39 -8.53 9.91
CA LYS A 116 -9.31 -9.17 8.60
C LYS A 116 -9.75 -8.21 7.49
N GLN A 117 -10.90 -7.57 7.65
CA GLN A 117 -11.44 -6.61 6.68
C GLN A 117 -10.51 -5.43 6.46
N LEU A 118 -9.89 -4.91 7.53
CA LEU A 118 -8.91 -3.83 7.42
C LEU A 118 -7.66 -4.28 6.66
N CYS A 119 -7.09 -5.43 7.00
CA CYS A 119 -5.94 -5.99 6.27
C CYS A 119 -6.25 -6.18 4.77
N GLU A 120 -7.40 -6.76 4.43
CA GLU A 120 -7.84 -6.94 3.04
C GLU A 120 -7.99 -5.60 2.32
N LYS A 121 -8.64 -4.61 2.96
CA LYS A 121 -8.81 -3.26 2.41
C LYS A 121 -7.46 -2.61 2.12
N ILE A 122 -6.53 -2.66 3.07
CA ILE A 122 -5.21 -2.05 2.95
C ILE A 122 -4.41 -2.71 1.82
N ILE A 123 -4.37 -4.04 1.74
CA ILE A 123 -3.63 -4.72 0.67
C ILE A 123 -4.28 -4.48 -0.69
N ARG A 124 -5.61 -4.43 -0.78
CA ARG A 124 -6.29 -4.04 -2.03
C ARG A 124 -5.85 -2.65 -2.46
N GLN A 125 -5.83 -1.69 -1.53
CA GLN A 125 -5.36 -0.33 -1.80
C GLN A 125 -3.93 -0.33 -2.32
N ILE A 126 -3.01 -1.03 -1.66
CA ILE A 126 -1.61 -1.12 -2.10
C ILE A 126 -1.50 -1.76 -3.50
N LEU A 127 -2.27 -2.81 -3.77
CA LEU A 127 -2.29 -3.46 -5.08
C LEU A 127 -2.80 -2.55 -6.21
N THR A 128 -3.61 -1.52 -5.90
CA THR A 128 -4.05 -0.57 -6.93
C THR A 128 -2.87 0.16 -7.55
N TYR A 129 -1.84 0.54 -6.79
CA TYR A 129 -0.67 1.25 -7.32
C TYR A 129 0.13 0.44 -8.36
N TYR A 130 -0.12 -0.88 -8.46
CA TYR A 130 0.47 -1.79 -9.44
C TYR A 130 -0.40 -2.10 -10.66
N SER A 131 -1.60 -1.51 -10.77
CA SER A 131 -2.39 -1.66 -11.99
C SER A 131 -2.00 -0.56 -13.00
N PRO A 132 -1.69 -0.91 -14.26
CA PRO A 132 -1.42 0.09 -15.30
C PRO A 132 -2.63 0.97 -15.59
N ASP A 133 -3.84 0.51 -15.23
CA ASP A 133 -5.11 1.25 -15.40
C ASP A 133 -5.29 2.41 -14.42
N VAL A 134 -4.38 2.58 -13.44
CA VAL A 134 -4.45 3.62 -12.40
C VAL A 134 -4.08 5.01 -12.90
N GLN A 135 -3.60 5.15 -14.14
CA GLN A 135 -3.68 6.44 -14.84
C GLN A 135 -5.14 6.93 -15.01
N ASN A 136 -6.13 6.07 -14.76
CA ASN A 136 -7.55 6.39 -14.65
C ASN A 136 -8.12 6.05 -13.26
N ILE A 137 -7.50 6.48 -12.16
CA ILE A 137 -8.25 6.58 -10.89
C ILE A 137 -9.39 7.57 -11.11
N LYS A 138 -10.56 7.06 -11.52
CA LYS A 138 -11.82 7.75 -11.25
C LYS A 138 -11.95 7.75 -9.75
N VAL A 139 -11.62 8.87 -9.13
CA VAL A 139 -12.12 9.18 -7.79
C VAL A 139 -13.62 8.95 -7.87
N VAL A 140 -14.11 7.88 -7.25
CA VAL A 140 -15.54 7.71 -7.03
C VAL A 140 -15.88 8.78 -6.01
N VAL A 141 -16.19 9.97 -6.52
CA VAL A 141 -16.80 11.04 -5.74
C VAL A 141 -18.20 10.53 -5.43
N ASP A 142 -18.34 9.80 -4.33
CA ASP A 142 -19.64 9.44 -3.78
C ASP A 142 -20.37 10.74 -3.46
N ALA A 143 -21.27 11.10 -4.38
CA ALA A 143 -22.03 12.33 -4.43
C ALA A 143 -21.20 13.62 -4.49
N SER A 144 -21.51 14.49 -5.46
CA SER A 144 -21.14 15.89 -5.39
C SER A 144 -21.60 16.46 -4.06
N LEU A 145 -20.67 16.78 -3.15
CA LEU A 145 -20.99 17.52 -1.94
C LEU A 145 -21.71 18.80 -2.39
N PRO A 146 -22.91 19.11 -1.85
CA PRO A 146 -23.57 20.34 -2.20
C PRO A 146 -22.62 21.49 -1.84
N PRO A 147 -22.50 22.49 -2.71
CA PRO A 147 -21.60 23.60 -2.46
C PRO A 147 -21.90 24.22 -1.08
N PRO A 148 -20.88 24.67 -0.34
CA PRO A 148 -21.05 25.14 1.05
C PRO A 148 -22.02 26.32 1.19
N TRP A 149 -22.30 27.02 0.10
CA TRP A 149 -23.26 28.12 0.02
C TRP A 149 -24.70 27.69 -0.29
N LYS A 150 -24.98 26.41 -0.56
CA LYS A 150 -26.30 25.91 -0.94
C LYS A 150 -26.93 25.12 0.22
N PRO A 151 -27.95 25.68 0.91
CA PRO A 151 -28.55 25.01 2.05
C PRO A 151 -29.29 23.72 1.66
N LYS A 152 -29.24 22.71 2.52
CA LYS A 152 -29.74 21.33 2.29
C LYS A 152 -31.24 21.23 1.93
N TYR A 153 -32.01 22.29 2.11
CA TYR A 153 -33.48 22.27 2.00
C TYR A 153 -34.04 22.64 0.62
N LEU A 154 -33.20 22.94 -0.37
CA LEU A 154 -33.65 23.33 -1.73
C LEU A 154 -33.45 22.24 -2.81
N SER A 155 -33.02 21.03 -2.46
CA SER A 155 -32.74 19.98 -3.47
C SER A 155 -33.94 19.10 -3.85
N ASN A 156 -35.10 19.26 -3.19
CA ASN A 156 -36.29 18.43 -3.45
C ASN A 156 -37.49 19.31 -3.86
N ARG A 157 -37.37 19.97 -5.01
CA ARG A 157 -38.51 20.38 -5.84
C ARG A 157 -38.23 20.02 -7.28
#